data_AF-A0A7S2YX51-F1
#
_entry.id   AF-A0A7S2YX51-F1
#
_cell.length_a   1.000
_cell.length_b   1.000
_cell.length_c   1.000
_cell.angle_alpha   90.00
_cell.angle_beta   90.00
_cell.angle_gamma   90.00
#
_symmetry.space_group_name_H-M   'P 1'
#
loop_
_entity.id
_entity.type
_entity.pdbx_description
1 polymer ?
#
loop_
_entity_poly.entity_id
_entity_poly.type
_entity_poly.pdbx_seq_one_letter_code
_entity_poly.pdbx_strand_id
1 'polypeptide(L)'
;MEGAPEFSKARLKLRRNRGALSAFTDDLFLRVLECGVLHQSDIARLSCCSLDLHLTLRDAALVGFYSERCVKEHVSDHVFDLVPHKHIGATQMPQAMKKVTVLATKHATLDTLNERLERELGIPAEFQQFAEMRARKNKTLRVMHILGEVENCRISSFVNTRRFLVLDARTTISYPSPQQPLEEQILLFVKVYDAHSQTVQYRGTVKLPLEVQFFRFESTLRQVAGLPESGNLAYFEEVRFLPEPIIVTLDSEDTCIGHELEDGDILVVQIVPDGVVENKHADEYMNYVDRERKRKAELKVAVQAFLEGVSERHTTREVVKEVESQLRLNRALHNKM
;
A
#
# COMPACT_ATOMS: atom_id res chain seq x y z
N MET A 1 43.32 -7.46 -20.90
CA MET A 1 42.32 -7.73 -19.86
C MET A 1 41.15 -6.81 -20.11
N GLU A 2 39.94 -7.40 -20.10
CA GLU A 2 38.61 -6.77 -20.12
C GLU A 2 38.28 -5.92 -21.36
N GLY A 3 37.48 -6.35 -22.36
CA GLY A 3 36.38 -7.32 -22.33
C GLY A 3 35.01 -6.63 -22.36
N ALA A 4 34.81 -5.62 -23.21
CA ALA A 4 33.46 -5.12 -23.53
C ALA A 4 32.73 -6.19 -24.36
N PRO A 5 31.47 -6.57 -24.03
CA PRO A 5 30.76 -7.53 -24.85
C PRO A 5 30.31 -6.86 -26.16
N GLU A 6 30.97 -7.25 -27.25
CA GLU A 6 30.50 -7.04 -28.62
C GLU A 6 29.09 -7.65 -28.77
N PHE A 7 28.08 -6.79 -28.95
CA PHE A 7 26.79 -7.20 -29.50
C PHE A 7 26.99 -7.62 -30.95
N SER A 8 27.35 -8.88 -31.14
CA SER A 8 27.49 -9.49 -32.46
C SER A 8 26.15 -9.48 -33.20
N LYS A 9 26.22 -9.03 -34.45
CA LYS A 9 25.12 -8.84 -35.40
C LYS A 9 24.37 -10.14 -35.69
N ALA A 10 23.31 -10.44 -34.93
CA ALA A 10 22.32 -11.45 -35.32
C ALA A 10 21.28 -10.82 -36.26
N ARG A 11 21.53 -10.89 -37.58
CA ARG A 11 20.55 -10.60 -38.63
C ARG A 11 19.52 -11.74 -38.67
N LEU A 12 18.43 -11.65 -37.90
CA LEU A 12 17.28 -12.54 -38.06
C LEU A 12 16.31 -11.98 -39.11
N LYS A 13 16.01 -12.79 -40.13
CA LYS A 13 15.08 -12.48 -41.23
C LYS A 13 13.65 -12.39 -40.69
N LEU A 14 13.11 -11.17 -40.58
CA LEU A 14 11.68 -10.94 -40.36
C LEU A 14 10.86 -11.44 -41.56
N ARG A 15 9.98 -12.41 -41.33
CA ARG A 15 8.90 -12.77 -42.26
C ARG A 15 7.72 -11.82 -42.00
N ARG A 16 7.55 -10.84 -42.89
CA ARG A 16 6.43 -9.89 -42.92
C ARG A 16 5.10 -10.64 -43.06
N ASN A 17 4.23 -10.51 -42.05
CA ASN A 17 2.78 -10.53 -42.23
C ASN A 17 2.19 -9.40 -41.38
N ARG A 18 1.79 -8.32 -42.06
CA ARG A 18 1.42 -6.98 -41.57
C ARG A 18 -0.10 -6.80 -41.73
N GLY A 19 -0.82 -6.09 -40.87
CA GLY A 19 -0.63 -4.64 -40.81
C GLY A 19 -1.09 -3.87 -39.57
N ALA A 20 -1.75 -4.49 -38.59
CA ALA A 20 -2.16 -3.77 -37.36
C ALA A 20 -1.49 -4.31 -36.08
N LEU A 21 -1.33 -5.64 -35.96
CA LEU A 21 -0.65 -6.24 -34.80
C LEU A 21 0.85 -5.90 -34.77
N SER A 22 1.54 -5.90 -35.91
CA SER A 22 3.02 -5.76 -35.92
C SER A 22 3.50 -4.39 -35.43
N ALA A 23 2.79 -3.30 -35.79
CA ALA A 23 3.19 -1.96 -35.36
C ALA A 23 2.97 -1.77 -33.85
N PHE A 24 1.90 -2.37 -33.29
CA PHE A 24 1.63 -2.33 -31.86
C PHE A 24 2.58 -3.24 -31.07
N THR A 25 2.89 -4.43 -31.58
CA THR A 25 3.88 -5.31 -30.93
C THR A 25 5.28 -4.72 -30.97
N ASP A 26 5.65 -4.05 -32.06
CA ASP A 26 6.95 -3.39 -32.18
C ASP A 26 7.03 -2.13 -31.29
N ASP A 27 5.97 -1.31 -31.20
CA ASP A 27 5.90 -0.16 -30.29
C ASP A 27 5.87 -0.58 -28.80
N LEU A 28 5.11 -1.64 -28.47
CA LEU A 28 5.07 -2.19 -27.11
C LEU A 28 6.39 -2.86 -26.74
N PHE A 29 7.04 -3.57 -27.66
CA PHE A 29 8.36 -4.15 -27.47
C PHE A 29 9.43 -3.06 -27.30
N LEU A 30 9.39 -1.99 -28.10
CA LEU A 30 10.26 -0.83 -27.95
C LEU A 30 9.98 -0.10 -26.63
N ARG A 31 8.73 0.12 -26.22
CA ARG A 31 8.39 0.69 -24.90
C ARG A 31 8.84 -0.19 -23.73
N VAL A 32 8.75 -1.51 -23.87
CA VAL A 32 9.26 -2.48 -22.90
C VAL A 32 10.79 -2.40 -22.81
N LEU A 33 11.48 -2.26 -23.95
CA LEU A 33 12.94 -2.16 -24.01
C LEU A 33 13.48 -0.78 -23.59
N GLU A 34 12.79 0.31 -23.92
CA GLU A 34 13.20 1.70 -23.66
C GLU A 34 12.76 2.19 -22.28
N CYS A 35 11.54 1.85 -21.84
CA CYS A 35 10.94 2.42 -20.63
C CYS A 35 10.72 1.39 -19.50
N GLY A 36 10.51 0.11 -19.80
CA GLY A 36 10.35 -0.97 -18.81
C GLY A 36 9.17 -0.79 -17.84
N VAL A 37 8.23 0.11 -18.10
CA VAL A 37 7.01 0.31 -17.31
C VAL A 37 5.82 -0.05 -18.19
N LEU A 38 4.95 -0.93 -17.71
CA LEU A 38 3.74 -1.33 -18.42
C LEU A 38 2.53 -0.84 -17.63
N HIS A 39 1.69 -0.02 -18.27
CA HIS A 39 0.41 0.32 -17.68
C HIS A 39 -0.51 -0.92 -17.69
N GLN A 40 -1.48 -0.98 -16.78
CA GLN A 40 -2.36 -2.16 -16.65
C GLN A 40 -3.14 -2.47 -17.96
N SER A 41 -3.40 -1.44 -18.78
CA SER A 41 -3.98 -1.55 -20.13
C SER A 41 -3.08 -2.25 -21.15
N ASP A 42 -1.76 -2.17 -20.96
CA ASP A 42 -0.77 -2.73 -21.88
C ASP A 42 -0.53 -4.21 -21.58
N ILE A 43 -0.60 -4.60 -20.30
CA ILE A 43 -0.46 -5.98 -19.84
C ILE A 43 -1.55 -6.89 -20.40
N ALA A 44 -2.80 -6.41 -20.44
CA ALA A 44 -3.93 -7.18 -20.98
C ALA A 44 -3.80 -7.49 -22.49
N ARG A 45 -2.96 -6.74 -23.22
CA ARG A 45 -2.73 -6.90 -24.67
C ARG A 45 -1.55 -7.81 -25.01
N LEU A 46 -0.74 -8.20 -24.02
CA LEU A 46 0.44 -9.05 -24.20
C LEU A 46 0.10 -10.53 -24.46
N SER A 47 -1.14 -10.99 -24.20
CA SER A 47 -1.54 -12.39 -24.38
C SER A 47 -1.62 -12.85 -25.85
N CYS A 48 -1.36 -11.97 -26.82
CA CYS A 48 -1.53 -12.23 -28.26
C CYS A 48 -0.23 -12.13 -29.09
N CYS A 49 0.95 -12.02 -28.46
CA CYS A 49 2.19 -11.62 -29.15
C CYS A 49 3.20 -12.78 -29.38
N SER A 50 4.17 -12.56 -30.29
CA SER A 50 5.04 -13.57 -30.92
C SER A 50 6.06 -14.28 -30.00
N LEU A 51 6.67 -15.36 -30.52
CA LEU A 51 7.61 -16.25 -29.83
C LEU A 51 8.89 -15.56 -29.29
N ASP A 52 9.36 -14.48 -29.92
CA ASP A 52 10.55 -13.73 -29.47
C ASP A 52 10.28 -12.91 -28.20
N LEU A 53 9.07 -12.35 -28.08
CA LEU A 53 8.61 -11.71 -26.84
C LEU A 53 8.57 -12.72 -25.70
N HIS A 54 8.23 -13.98 -25.99
CA HIS A 54 8.22 -15.07 -25.02
C HIS A 54 9.60 -15.39 -24.43
N LEU A 55 10.69 -15.25 -25.21
CA LEU A 55 12.05 -15.46 -24.73
C LEU A 55 12.54 -14.29 -23.88
N THR A 56 12.25 -13.03 -24.26
CA THR A 56 12.57 -11.85 -23.44
C THR A 56 11.76 -11.81 -22.14
N LEU A 57 10.52 -12.32 -22.15
CA LEU A 57 9.66 -12.40 -20.97
C LEU A 57 10.05 -13.53 -20.00
N ARG A 58 10.84 -14.54 -20.41
CA ARG A 58 11.28 -15.62 -19.51
C ARG A 58 12.16 -15.12 -18.37
N ASP A 59 12.99 -14.11 -18.65
CA ASP A 59 13.88 -13.49 -17.67
C ASP A 59 13.34 -12.16 -17.12
N ALA A 60 12.09 -11.82 -17.46
CA ALA A 60 11.42 -10.64 -16.94
C ALA A 60 10.47 -11.00 -15.78
N ALA A 61 10.22 -10.01 -14.92
CA ALA A 61 9.27 -10.06 -13.83
C ALA A 61 8.47 -8.75 -13.78
N LEU A 62 7.16 -8.89 -13.57
CA LEU A 62 6.29 -7.76 -13.25
C LEU A 62 6.33 -7.52 -11.75
N VAL A 63 6.76 -6.33 -11.36
CA VAL A 63 6.93 -5.92 -9.97
C VAL A 63 5.97 -4.78 -9.65
N GLY A 64 5.29 -4.89 -8.51
CA GLY A 64 4.31 -3.91 -8.06
C GLY A 64 4.86 -3.01 -6.96
N PHE A 65 4.79 -1.70 -7.19
CA PHE A 65 5.15 -0.67 -6.23
C PHE A 65 3.93 0.18 -5.87
N TYR A 66 3.81 0.49 -4.58
CA TYR A 66 2.83 1.42 -4.03
C TYR A 66 3.60 2.57 -3.38
N SER A 67 3.07 3.78 -3.42
CA SER A 67 3.60 4.86 -2.58
C SER A 67 2.82 4.96 -1.28
N GLU A 68 3.47 5.48 -0.24
CA GLU A 68 2.78 5.88 1.00
C GLU A 68 1.62 6.85 0.71
N ARG A 69 1.78 7.75 -0.26
CA ARG A 69 0.71 8.65 -0.70
C ARG A 69 -0.54 7.88 -1.16
N CYS A 70 -0.35 6.83 -1.97
CA CYS A 70 -1.47 5.99 -2.41
C CYS A 70 -2.15 5.28 -1.24
N VAL A 71 -1.39 4.87 -0.22
CA VAL A 71 -1.95 4.33 1.03
C VAL A 71 -2.79 5.40 1.72
N LYS A 72 -2.26 6.62 1.90
CA LYS A 72 -2.98 7.73 2.55
C LYS A 72 -4.30 8.10 1.85
N GLU A 73 -4.31 8.12 0.53
CA GLU A 73 -5.51 8.41 -0.28
C GLU A 73 -6.57 7.30 -0.21
N HIS A 74 -6.21 6.07 0.18
CA HIS A 74 -7.12 4.91 0.17
C HIS A 74 -7.48 4.38 1.56
N VAL A 75 -6.64 4.60 2.58
CA VAL A 75 -6.94 4.15 3.95
C VAL A 75 -8.19 4.86 4.51
N SER A 76 -8.56 6.04 4.00
CA SER A 76 -9.84 6.67 4.34
C SER A 76 -11.07 5.80 4.03
N ASP A 77 -10.97 4.88 3.06
CA ASP A 77 -12.05 3.95 2.73
C ASP A 77 -11.96 2.63 3.53
N HIS A 78 -10.93 2.44 4.35
CA HIS A 78 -10.56 1.16 4.96
C HIS A 78 -10.27 1.29 6.45
N VAL A 79 -11.11 0.62 7.22
CA VAL A 79 -11.16 0.71 8.67
C VAL A 79 -9.97 0.02 9.33
N PHE A 80 -9.33 -0.92 8.62
CA PHE A 80 -8.31 -1.81 9.17
C PHE A 80 -7.29 -2.17 8.07
N ASP A 81 -6.04 -2.38 8.50
CA ASP A 81 -4.78 -2.55 7.77
C ASP A 81 -4.37 -1.32 6.96
N LEU A 82 -3.20 -1.38 6.31
CA LEU A 82 -2.78 -0.37 5.33
C LEU A 82 -3.48 -0.58 3.98
N VAL A 83 -3.92 -1.82 3.70
CA VAL A 83 -4.50 -2.21 2.40
C VAL A 83 -5.63 -3.21 2.57
N PRO A 84 -6.71 -3.16 1.77
CA PRO A 84 -7.88 -4.04 1.92
C PRO A 84 -7.62 -5.54 1.99
N HIS A 85 -8.32 -6.15 2.94
CA HIS A 85 -8.23 -7.58 3.26
C HIS A 85 -8.60 -8.55 2.14
N LYS A 86 -9.40 -8.12 1.14
CA LYS A 86 -9.76 -8.96 -0.02
C LYS A 86 -8.55 -9.36 -0.88
N HIS A 87 -7.36 -8.85 -0.55
CA HIS A 87 -6.10 -9.09 -1.26
C HIS A 87 -5.04 -9.85 -0.47
N ILE A 88 -5.36 -10.27 0.76
CA ILE A 88 -4.39 -10.95 1.64
C ILE A 88 -4.11 -12.38 1.16
N GLY A 89 -5.00 -12.97 0.36
CA GLY A 89 -4.80 -14.26 -0.32
C GLY A 89 -4.70 -14.18 -1.86
N ALA A 90 -4.98 -13.03 -2.47
CA ALA A 90 -4.89 -12.85 -3.92
C ALA A 90 -3.52 -12.25 -4.26
N THR A 91 -2.83 -12.74 -5.30
CA THR A 91 -1.57 -12.15 -5.83
C THR A 91 -1.71 -10.69 -6.33
N GLN A 92 -2.88 -10.08 -6.19
CA GLN A 92 -3.19 -8.71 -6.60
C GLN A 92 -3.76 -7.94 -5.41
N MET A 93 -3.29 -6.71 -5.18
CA MET A 93 -3.86 -5.72 -4.25
C MET A 93 -5.03 -4.97 -4.92
N PRO A 94 -5.76 -4.06 -4.24
CA PRO A 94 -6.96 -3.47 -4.82
C PRO A 94 -6.63 -2.72 -6.10
N GLN A 95 -7.42 -2.96 -7.14
CA GLN A 95 -7.37 -2.20 -8.39
C GLN A 95 -7.59 -0.69 -8.17
N ALA A 96 -8.15 -0.28 -7.03
CA ALA A 96 -8.36 1.12 -6.69
C ALA A 96 -7.04 1.84 -6.33
N MET A 97 -6.13 1.18 -5.61
CA MET A 97 -4.90 1.80 -5.16
C MET A 97 -3.94 1.92 -6.36
N LYS A 98 -3.52 3.15 -6.68
CA LYS A 98 -2.64 3.41 -7.83
C LYS A 98 -1.33 2.64 -7.64
N LYS A 99 -1.23 1.52 -8.35
CA LYS A 99 -0.09 0.61 -8.35
C LYS A 99 0.77 0.93 -9.56
N VAL A 100 2.04 1.25 -9.33
CA VAL A 100 3.02 1.32 -10.41
C VAL A 100 3.52 -0.10 -10.66
N THR A 101 3.33 -0.60 -11.87
CA THR A 101 3.83 -1.93 -12.26
C THR A 101 4.98 -1.75 -13.23
N VAL A 102 6.16 -2.22 -12.83
CA VAL A 102 7.38 -2.15 -13.63
C VAL A 102 7.70 -3.54 -14.15
N LEU A 103 8.03 -3.64 -15.44
CA LEU A 103 8.61 -4.81 -16.04
C LEU A 103 10.13 -4.70 -15.94
N ALA A 104 10.72 -5.51 -15.08
CA ALA A 104 12.16 -5.53 -14.86
C ALA A 104 12.73 -6.90 -15.23
N THR A 105 14.00 -6.97 -15.59
CA THR A 105 14.68 -8.27 -15.65
C THR A 105 14.80 -8.82 -14.23
N LYS A 106 14.78 -10.14 -14.08
CA LYS A 106 14.98 -10.81 -12.79
C LYS A 106 16.33 -10.46 -12.16
N HIS A 107 17.31 -10.05 -12.96
CA HIS A 107 18.64 -9.64 -12.50
C HIS A 107 18.77 -8.15 -12.20
N ALA A 108 17.78 -7.33 -12.56
CA ALA A 108 17.75 -5.92 -12.18
C ALA A 108 17.73 -5.78 -10.65
N THR A 109 18.31 -4.69 -10.14
CA THR A 109 18.26 -4.34 -8.72
C THR A 109 17.21 -3.27 -8.48
N LEU A 110 16.77 -3.09 -7.23
CA LEU A 110 15.86 -1.98 -6.89
C LEU A 110 16.46 -0.63 -7.28
N ASP A 111 17.77 -0.43 -7.07
CA ASP A 111 18.47 0.81 -7.42
C ASP A 111 18.35 1.16 -8.91
N THR A 112 18.43 0.14 -9.79
CA THR A 112 18.25 0.34 -11.24
C THR A 112 16.84 0.76 -11.62
N LEU A 113 15.88 0.72 -10.69
CA LEU A 113 14.50 1.15 -10.89
C LEU A 113 14.18 2.52 -10.29
N ASN A 114 15.06 3.11 -9.45
CA ASN A 114 14.76 4.33 -8.69
C ASN A 114 14.36 5.51 -9.59
N GLU A 115 15.14 5.81 -10.64
CA GLU A 115 14.82 6.89 -11.60
C GLU A 115 13.48 6.68 -12.32
N ARG A 116 13.12 5.41 -12.56
CA ARG A 116 11.83 5.06 -13.20
C ARG A 116 10.69 5.28 -12.23
N LEU A 117 10.86 4.86 -10.98
CA LEU A 117 9.88 5.02 -9.91
C LEU A 117 9.72 6.48 -9.50
N GLU A 118 10.76 7.30 -9.60
CA GLU A 118 10.69 8.73 -9.32
C GLU A 118 9.67 9.42 -10.22
N ARG A 119 9.70 9.16 -11.53
CA ARG A 119 8.75 9.75 -12.48
C ARG A 119 7.30 9.33 -12.20
N GLU A 120 7.09 8.08 -11.78
CA GLU A 120 5.76 7.51 -11.61
C GLU A 120 5.14 7.79 -10.22
N LEU A 121 5.97 7.80 -9.18
CA LEU A 121 5.58 7.98 -7.78
C LEU A 121 5.76 9.43 -7.31
N GLY A 122 6.61 10.22 -7.96
CA GLY A 122 6.93 11.59 -7.57
C GLY A 122 7.84 11.70 -6.33
N ILE A 123 8.55 10.62 -5.99
CA ILE A 123 9.50 10.57 -4.86
C ILE A 123 10.91 10.55 -5.45
N PRO A 124 11.78 11.55 -5.19
CA PRO A 124 13.13 11.56 -5.73
C PRO A 124 13.91 10.31 -5.30
N ALA A 125 14.73 9.77 -6.20
CA ALA A 125 15.45 8.51 -6.01
C ALA A 125 16.19 8.41 -4.66
N GLU A 126 16.82 9.50 -4.21
CA GLU A 126 17.57 9.58 -2.95
C GLU A 126 16.68 9.54 -1.69
N PHE A 127 15.38 9.77 -1.83
CA PHE A 127 14.40 9.71 -0.75
C PHE A 127 13.49 8.48 -0.83
N GLN A 128 13.70 7.59 -1.80
CA GLN A 128 12.92 6.34 -1.91
C GLN A 128 13.44 5.31 -0.92
N GLN A 129 12.59 4.96 0.05
CA GLN A 129 12.87 3.88 0.99
C GLN A 129 11.95 2.70 0.69
N PHE A 130 12.53 1.61 0.18
CA PHE A 130 11.78 0.41 -0.18
C PHE A 130 11.45 -0.43 1.05
N ALA A 131 10.21 -0.87 1.15
CA ALA A 131 9.72 -1.75 2.19
C ALA A 131 9.01 -2.96 1.56
N GLU A 132 9.40 -4.16 1.97
CA GLU A 132 8.74 -5.39 1.54
C GLU A 132 7.46 -5.62 2.34
N MET A 133 6.34 -5.82 1.66
CA MET A 133 5.07 -6.20 2.31
C MET A 133 4.81 -7.70 2.21
N ARG A 134 4.50 -8.35 3.33
CA ARG A 134 4.14 -9.77 3.37
C ARG A 134 2.87 -10.03 4.16
N ALA A 135 2.18 -11.11 3.77
CA ALA A 135 1.06 -11.61 4.52
C ALA A 135 1.57 -12.32 5.78
N ARG A 136 1.11 -11.91 6.96
CA ARG A 136 1.44 -12.56 8.24
C ARG A 136 0.47 -13.71 8.53
N LYS A 137 0.82 -14.58 9.49
CA LYS A 137 -0.02 -15.73 9.89
C LYS A 137 -1.41 -15.30 10.38
N ASN A 138 -1.52 -14.12 10.98
CA ASN A 138 -2.77 -13.53 11.47
C ASN A 138 -3.65 -12.91 10.36
N LYS A 139 -3.33 -13.15 9.08
CA LYS A 139 -4.07 -12.64 7.92
C LYS A 139 -4.10 -11.11 7.84
N THR A 140 -2.99 -10.46 8.19
CA THR A 140 -2.70 -9.05 7.87
C THR A 140 -1.66 -8.96 6.75
N LEU A 141 -1.57 -7.83 6.06
CA LEU A 141 -0.53 -7.54 5.08
C LEU A 141 0.28 -6.31 5.55
N ARG A 142 1.44 -6.57 6.15
CA ARG A 142 2.27 -5.53 6.76
C ARG A 142 3.61 -5.41 6.07
N VAL A 143 4.27 -4.27 6.28
CA VAL A 143 5.72 -4.17 6.05
C VAL A 143 6.39 -5.19 6.96
N MET A 144 7.41 -5.87 6.44
CA MET A 144 8.24 -6.81 7.23
C MET A 144 9.68 -6.33 7.34
N HIS A 145 10.19 -5.76 6.24
CA HIS A 145 11.58 -5.35 6.15
C HIS A 145 11.69 -4.05 5.36
N ILE A 146 12.43 -3.10 5.90
CA ILE A 146 12.95 -1.97 5.15
C ILE A 146 14.21 -2.44 4.43
N LEU A 147 14.29 -2.23 3.13
CA LEU A 147 15.38 -2.71 2.28
C LEU A 147 16.53 -1.69 2.18
N GLY A 148 16.48 -0.60 2.95
CA GLY A 148 17.39 0.55 2.89
C GLY A 148 18.85 0.25 3.23
N GLU A 149 19.16 -0.94 3.75
CA GLU A 149 20.52 -1.39 4.05
C GLU A 149 21.02 -2.48 3.09
N VAL A 150 20.13 -3.02 2.25
CA VAL A 150 20.46 -4.18 1.42
C VAL A 150 20.78 -3.72 0.00
N GLU A 151 22.01 -3.22 -0.16
CA GLU A 151 22.60 -2.92 -1.48
C GLU A 151 22.32 -4.07 -2.46
N ASN A 152 21.84 -3.74 -3.67
CA ASN A 152 21.73 -4.66 -4.80
C ASN A 152 20.75 -5.85 -4.63
N CYS A 153 19.66 -5.68 -3.90
CA CYS A 153 18.59 -6.67 -3.91
C CYS A 153 18.00 -6.89 -5.32
N ARG A 154 18.25 -8.07 -5.90
CA ARG A 154 17.75 -8.43 -7.23
C ARG A 154 16.25 -8.68 -7.22
N ILE A 155 15.56 -8.27 -8.28
CA ILE A 155 14.13 -8.53 -8.48
C ILE A 155 13.79 -10.02 -8.39
N SER A 156 14.70 -10.91 -8.81
CA SER A 156 14.58 -12.37 -8.69
C SER A 156 14.31 -12.83 -7.25
N SER A 157 14.86 -12.13 -6.27
CA SER A 157 14.71 -12.48 -4.84
C SER A 157 13.30 -12.26 -4.33
N PHE A 158 12.48 -11.48 -5.05
CA PHE A 158 11.14 -11.08 -4.64
C PHE A 158 10.04 -11.53 -5.61
N VAL A 159 10.33 -12.49 -6.50
CA VAL A 159 9.37 -13.00 -7.49
C VAL A 159 8.09 -13.55 -6.83
N ASN A 160 8.21 -13.99 -5.56
CA ASN A 160 7.12 -14.48 -4.73
C ASN A 160 6.47 -13.38 -3.86
N THR A 161 7.17 -12.28 -3.59
CA THR A 161 6.75 -11.15 -2.74
C THR A 161 6.59 -9.90 -3.61
N ARG A 162 5.61 -9.96 -4.52
CA ARG A 162 5.37 -8.93 -5.56
C ARG A 162 4.80 -7.61 -5.05
N ARG A 163 5.11 -7.20 -3.82
CA ARG A 163 4.49 -6.05 -3.14
C ARG A 163 5.55 -5.24 -2.41
N PHE A 164 5.91 -4.12 -3.01
CA PHE A 164 6.78 -3.12 -2.39
C PHE A 164 5.97 -1.88 -2.04
N LEU A 165 6.15 -1.41 -0.82
CA LEU A 165 5.78 -0.06 -0.44
C LEU A 165 7.03 0.82 -0.57
N VAL A 166 6.92 1.91 -1.31
CA VAL A 166 7.94 2.94 -1.44
C VAL A 166 7.52 4.07 -0.52
N LEU A 167 8.29 4.25 0.55
CA LEU A 167 8.13 5.33 1.51
C LEU A 167 8.94 6.53 1.03
N ASP A 168 8.43 7.73 1.32
CA ASP A 168 9.21 8.96 1.15
C ASP A 168 9.94 9.25 2.46
N ALA A 169 11.26 9.13 2.44
CA ALA A 169 12.09 9.33 3.63
C ALA A 169 11.96 10.75 4.20
N ARG A 170 11.53 11.75 3.40
CA ARG A 170 11.31 13.13 3.86
C ARG A 170 10.06 13.28 4.71
N THR A 171 9.07 12.41 4.53
CA THR A 171 7.80 12.44 5.27
C THR A 171 7.78 11.46 6.43
N THR A 172 8.73 10.52 6.47
CA THR A 172 8.91 9.61 7.59
C THR A 172 9.56 10.38 8.74
N ILE A 173 8.80 10.62 9.81
CA ILE A 173 9.33 11.32 10.98
C ILE A 173 10.13 10.32 11.82
N SER A 174 11.34 10.70 12.20
CA SER A 174 12.16 9.91 13.12
C SER A 174 12.20 10.60 14.48
N TYR A 175 12.11 9.82 15.54
CA TYR A 175 12.34 10.35 16.88
C TYR A 175 13.75 10.97 16.95
N PRO A 176 13.91 12.19 17.49
CA PRO A 176 15.19 12.87 17.55
C PRO A 176 16.08 12.25 18.64
N SER A 177 16.59 11.04 18.39
CA SER A 177 17.62 10.40 19.22
C SER A 177 18.96 10.49 18.48
N PRO A 178 19.91 11.32 18.94
CA PRO A 178 21.22 11.46 18.28
C PRO A 178 22.11 10.22 18.44
N GLN A 179 21.71 9.22 19.23
CA GLN A 179 22.62 8.18 19.74
C GLN A 179 22.19 6.74 19.45
N GLN A 180 20.99 6.50 18.92
CA GLN A 180 20.52 5.14 18.68
C GLN A 180 20.74 4.70 17.24
N PRO A 181 21.45 3.57 17.02
CA PRO A 181 21.54 2.91 15.72
C PRO A 181 20.16 2.72 15.08
N LEU A 182 20.13 2.71 13.74
CA LEU A 182 18.92 2.38 12.96
C LEU A 182 18.36 0.99 13.31
N GLU A 183 19.24 0.05 13.65
CA GLU A 183 18.90 -1.33 14.07
C GLU A 183 18.11 -1.38 15.39
N GLU A 184 18.15 -0.30 16.18
CA GLU A 184 17.42 -0.18 17.47
C GLU A 184 16.11 0.61 17.31
N GLN A 185 15.68 0.85 16.07
CA GLN A 185 14.45 1.57 15.76
C GLN A 185 13.43 0.67 15.06
N ILE A 186 12.16 0.93 15.35
CA ILE A 186 11.00 0.30 14.73
C ILE A 186 10.28 1.28 13.81
N LEU A 187 9.86 0.82 12.63
CA LEU A 187 9.01 1.57 11.72
C LEU A 187 7.53 1.26 11.95
N LEU A 188 6.79 2.24 12.46
CA LEU A 188 5.36 2.13 12.73
C LEU A 188 4.54 3.02 11.78
N PHE A 189 3.33 2.55 11.48
CA PHE A 189 2.35 3.28 10.69
C PHE A 189 1.30 3.90 11.61
N VAL A 190 1.11 5.23 11.51
CA VAL A 190 0.27 5.97 12.45
C VAL A 190 -1.10 6.25 11.83
N LYS A 191 -2.14 5.80 12.53
CA LYS A 191 -3.53 6.21 12.30
C LYS A 191 -4.02 7.07 13.46
N VAL A 192 -4.97 7.95 13.17
CA VAL A 192 -5.70 8.72 14.19
C VAL A 192 -7.14 8.29 14.16
N TYR A 193 -7.67 7.92 15.32
CA TYR A 193 -9.10 7.73 15.53
C TYR A 193 -9.70 8.97 16.21
N ASP A 194 -10.72 9.53 15.57
CA ASP A 194 -11.52 10.62 16.11
C ASP A 194 -12.88 10.05 16.57
N ALA A 195 -13.08 9.99 17.88
CA ALA A 195 -14.32 9.48 18.48
C ALA A 195 -15.55 10.35 18.21
N HIS A 196 -15.36 11.66 17.95
CA HIS A 196 -16.47 12.58 17.67
C HIS A 196 -17.00 12.35 16.26
N SER A 197 -16.12 12.38 15.26
CA SER A 197 -16.49 12.13 13.86
C SER A 197 -16.68 10.64 13.54
N GLN A 198 -16.24 9.75 14.43
CA GLN A 198 -16.16 8.31 14.20
C GLN A 198 -15.42 8.00 12.90
N THR A 199 -14.23 8.57 12.74
CA THR A 199 -13.40 8.34 11.56
C THR A 199 -11.99 7.92 11.96
N VAL A 200 -11.37 7.12 11.10
CA VAL A 200 -9.96 6.75 11.19
C VAL A 200 -9.23 7.30 9.99
N GLN A 201 -8.08 7.93 10.22
CA GLN A 201 -7.27 8.53 9.17
C GLN A 201 -5.83 8.09 9.31
N TYR A 202 -5.25 7.58 8.22
CA TYR A 202 -3.81 7.39 8.16
C TYR A 202 -3.10 8.75 8.12
N ARG A 203 -2.12 8.93 9.00
CA ARG A 203 -1.43 10.22 9.16
C ARG A 203 -0.01 10.21 8.60
N GLY A 204 0.70 9.09 8.75
CA GLY A 204 2.04 8.91 8.20
C GLY A 204 2.79 7.76 8.87
N THR A 205 4.08 7.70 8.59
CA THR A 205 5.00 6.69 9.12
C THR A 205 5.96 7.35 10.13
N VAL A 206 6.33 6.62 11.19
CA VAL A 206 7.26 7.06 12.23
C VAL A 206 8.33 6.02 12.51
N LYS A 207 9.56 6.46 12.79
CA LYS A 207 10.62 5.62 13.36
C LYS A 207 10.82 5.95 14.83
N LEU A 208 10.67 4.95 15.69
CA LEU A 208 10.79 5.10 17.14
C LEU A 208 11.86 4.14 17.70
N PRO A 209 12.60 4.53 18.74
CA PRO A 209 13.45 3.60 19.48
C PRO A 209 12.66 2.46 20.13
N LEU A 210 13.22 1.26 20.11
CA LEU A 210 12.57 0.06 20.63
C LEU A 210 12.41 0.06 22.17
N GLU A 211 13.43 0.53 22.90
CA GLU A 211 13.52 0.42 24.37
C GLU A 211 13.06 1.67 25.13
N VAL A 212 12.52 2.67 24.43
CA VAL A 212 12.05 3.91 25.07
C VAL A 212 10.54 3.85 25.26
N GLN A 213 10.06 4.35 26.41
CA GLN A 213 8.65 4.31 26.80
C GLN A 213 7.78 5.22 25.92
N PHE A 214 6.56 4.79 25.61
CA PHE A 214 5.65 5.47 24.68
C PHE A 214 5.37 6.93 25.01
N PHE A 215 5.19 7.28 26.29
CA PHE A 215 4.92 8.66 26.69
C PHE A 215 6.06 9.63 26.29
N ARG A 216 7.30 9.14 26.11
CA ARG A 216 8.43 9.94 25.65
C ARG A 216 8.32 10.35 24.18
N PHE A 217 7.51 9.64 23.40
CA PHE A 217 7.31 9.88 21.98
C PHE A 217 6.14 10.80 21.68
N GLU A 218 5.44 11.31 22.70
CA GLU A 218 4.18 12.03 22.54
C GLU A 218 4.29 13.19 21.54
N SER A 219 5.33 14.02 21.65
CA SER A 219 5.56 15.14 20.74
C SER A 219 5.77 14.69 19.29
N THR A 220 6.56 13.65 19.08
CA THR A 220 6.81 13.04 17.76
C THR A 220 5.54 12.42 17.18
N LEU A 221 4.77 11.70 18.00
CA LEU A 221 3.51 11.10 17.59
C LEU A 221 2.46 12.16 17.25
N ARG A 222 2.37 13.25 18.01
CA ARG A 222 1.49 14.39 17.68
C ARG A 222 1.89 15.04 16.37
N GLN A 223 3.18 15.23 16.13
CA GLN A 223 3.69 15.79 14.88
C GLN A 223 3.28 14.94 13.68
N VAL A 224 3.49 13.61 13.75
CA VAL A 224 3.05 12.67 12.70
C VAL A 224 1.55 12.70 12.54
N ALA A 225 0.83 12.66 13.66
CA ALA A 225 -0.62 12.59 13.70
C ALA A 225 -1.32 13.90 13.29
N GLY A 226 -0.60 15.02 13.24
CA GLY A 226 -1.17 16.35 13.03
C GLY A 226 -2.10 16.78 14.15
N LEU A 227 -1.80 16.38 15.39
CA LEU A 227 -2.61 16.67 16.58
C LEU A 227 -2.10 17.92 17.31
N PRO A 228 -2.99 18.68 18.01
CA PRO A 228 -2.57 19.78 18.88
C PRO A 228 -1.63 19.31 19.99
N GLU A 229 -0.88 20.20 20.63
CA GLU A 229 0.04 19.84 21.73
C GLU A 229 -0.68 19.50 23.05
N SER A 230 -1.98 19.80 23.17
CA SER A 230 -2.77 19.63 24.39
C SER A 230 -3.62 18.35 24.40
N GLY A 231 -4.11 17.97 25.59
CA GLY A 231 -4.96 16.79 25.84
C GLY A 231 -4.13 15.55 26.14
N ASN A 232 -4.71 14.49 26.70
CA ASN A 232 -3.98 13.23 26.88
C ASN A 232 -4.13 12.35 25.64
N LEU A 233 -3.15 11.49 25.35
CA LEU A 233 -3.23 10.52 24.25
C LEU A 233 -3.48 9.12 24.79
N ALA A 234 -4.34 8.39 24.11
CA ALA A 234 -4.45 6.94 24.21
C ALA A 234 -3.82 6.29 22.97
N TYR A 235 -3.19 5.14 23.19
CA TYR A 235 -2.44 4.40 22.18
C TYR A 235 -3.03 3.01 22.03
N PHE A 236 -3.19 2.56 20.79
CA PHE A 236 -3.67 1.22 20.49
C PHE A 236 -2.86 0.59 19.37
N GLU A 237 -2.64 -0.70 19.45
CA GLU A 237 -2.14 -1.49 18.34
C GLU A 237 -3.31 -2.11 17.58
N GLU A 238 -3.31 -1.90 16.27
CA GLU A 238 -4.19 -2.62 15.38
C GLU A 238 -3.56 -3.98 14.99
N VAL A 239 -4.00 -5.08 15.62
CA VAL A 239 -3.33 -6.40 15.51
C VAL A 239 -3.80 -7.20 14.30
N ARG A 240 -5.11 -7.49 14.20
CA ARG A 240 -5.70 -8.27 13.09
C ARG A 240 -7.17 -7.99 12.87
N PHE A 241 -7.64 -8.09 11.63
CA PHE A 241 -9.06 -7.87 11.28
C PHE A 241 -9.91 -9.15 11.25
N LEU A 242 -9.30 -10.27 10.84
CA LEU A 242 -9.99 -11.54 10.62
C LEU A 242 -9.39 -12.65 11.50
N PRO A 243 -10.19 -13.65 11.91
CA PRO A 243 -11.65 -13.77 11.76
C PRO A 243 -12.49 -12.71 12.49
N GLU A 244 -11.91 -12.07 13.51
CA GLU A 244 -12.51 -10.96 14.25
C GLU A 244 -11.47 -9.86 14.45
N PRO A 245 -11.89 -8.58 14.54
CA PRO A 245 -10.97 -7.49 14.83
C PRO A 245 -10.33 -7.70 16.20
N ILE A 246 -9.04 -7.44 16.30
CA ILE A 246 -8.31 -7.32 17.55
C ILE A 246 -7.57 -6.00 17.51
N ILE A 247 -7.82 -5.19 18.53
CA ILE A 247 -7.10 -3.98 18.85
C ILE A 247 -6.69 -4.11 20.31
N VAL A 248 -5.43 -3.79 20.61
CA VAL A 248 -4.84 -3.90 21.95
C VAL A 248 -4.51 -2.51 22.44
N THR A 249 -4.89 -2.18 23.67
CA THR A 249 -4.47 -0.93 24.32
C THR A 249 -3.00 -1.03 24.69
N LEU A 250 -2.24 0.00 24.35
CA LEU A 250 -0.83 0.11 24.71
C LEU A 250 -0.70 1.00 25.94
N ASP A 251 -0.05 0.47 26.97
CA ASP A 251 0.36 1.24 28.14
C ASP A 251 1.46 2.23 27.74
N SER A 252 1.22 3.51 28.02
CA SER A 252 2.17 4.60 27.73
C SER A 252 3.47 4.49 28.52
N GLU A 253 3.45 3.80 29.67
CA GLU A 253 4.62 3.56 30.52
C GLU A 253 5.50 2.40 30.04
N ASP A 254 5.06 1.62 29.05
CA ASP A 254 5.85 0.53 28.49
C ASP A 254 6.52 0.92 27.17
N THR A 255 7.38 0.04 26.66
CA THR A 255 8.24 0.20 25.49
C THR A 255 7.67 -0.51 24.27
N CYS A 256 8.23 -0.26 23.08
CA CYS A 256 7.81 -1.00 21.88
C CYS A 256 8.10 -2.50 22.00
N ILE A 257 9.23 -2.88 22.60
CA ILE A 257 9.56 -4.30 22.87
C ILE A 257 8.59 -4.92 23.88
N GLY A 258 8.24 -4.19 24.95
CA GLY A 258 7.30 -4.66 25.96
C GLY A 258 5.93 -5.01 25.39
N HIS A 259 5.51 -4.26 24.36
CA HIS A 259 4.29 -4.50 23.60
C HIS A 259 4.45 -5.45 22.41
N GLU A 260 5.60 -6.10 22.24
CA GLU A 260 5.90 -7.02 21.13
C GLU A 260 5.69 -6.40 19.73
N LEU A 261 5.88 -5.08 19.59
CA LEU A 261 5.71 -4.41 18.31
C LEU A 261 6.81 -4.81 17.32
N GLU A 262 6.40 -5.00 16.07
CA GLU A 262 7.25 -5.33 14.93
C GLU A 262 7.21 -4.23 13.85
N ASP A 263 8.24 -4.17 13.01
CA ASP A 263 8.23 -3.33 11.82
C ASP A 263 6.94 -3.53 11.01
N GLY A 264 6.34 -2.41 10.62
CA GLY A 264 5.09 -2.41 9.87
C GLY A 264 3.83 -2.48 10.72
N ASP A 265 3.93 -2.53 12.05
CA ASP A 265 2.76 -2.45 12.92
C ASP A 265 2.08 -1.09 12.85
N ILE A 266 0.78 -1.10 13.15
CA ILE A 266 -0.10 0.05 13.01
C ILE A 266 -0.46 0.56 14.39
N LEU A 267 0.07 1.73 14.72
CA LEU A 267 -0.24 2.48 15.93
C LEU A 267 -1.42 3.39 15.67
N VAL A 268 -2.48 3.24 16.46
CA VAL A 268 -3.65 4.12 16.46
C VAL A 268 -3.57 5.05 17.66
N VAL A 269 -3.65 6.35 17.39
CA VAL A 269 -3.59 7.41 18.39
C VAL A 269 -4.95 8.09 18.49
N GLN A 270 -5.38 8.38 19.71
CA GLN A 270 -6.61 9.12 19.99
C GLN A 270 -6.37 10.17 21.07
N ILE A 271 -6.97 11.36 20.91
CA ILE A 271 -7.04 12.33 22.02
C ILE A 271 -8.13 11.88 22.99
N VAL A 272 -7.75 11.72 24.25
CA VAL A 272 -8.66 11.41 25.36
C VAL A 272 -9.40 12.68 25.75
N PRO A 273 -10.75 12.72 25.68
CA PRO A 273 -11.54 13.84 26.19
C PRO A 273 -11.42 13.94 27.72
N ASP A 274 -11.41 15.18 28.24
CA ASP A 274 -11.28 15.42 29.69
C ASP A 274 -12.36 14.68 30.51
N GLY A 275 -11.93 13.96 31.56
CA GLY A 275 -12.81 13.28 32.51
C GLY A 275 -13.26 11.86 32.13
N VAL A 276 -12.66 11.24 31.11
CA VAL A 276 -12.97 9.88 30.64
C VAL A 276 -11.82 8.90 30.93
N VAL A 277 -12.14 7.63 31.18
CA VAL A 277 -11.18 6.55 31.49
C VAL A 277 -10.66 5.91 30.20
N GLU A 278 -9.33 5.78 30.07
CA GLU A 278 -8.63 5.30 28.86
C GLU A 278 -9.17 3.99 28.27
N ASN A 279 -9.50 3.00 29.11
CA ASN A 279 -10.00 1.69 28.63
C ASN A 279 -11.30 1.77 27.83
N LYS A 280 -12.13 2.81 28.01
CA LYS A 280 -13.36 2.98 27.23
C LYS A 280 -13.09 3.30 25.76
N HIS A 281 -11.91 3.83 25.44
CA HIS A 281 -11.59 4.29 24.09
C HIS A 281 -11.17 3.16 23.14
N ALA A 282 -10.51 2.12 23.66
CA ALA A 282 -10.28 0.90 22.89
C ALA A 282 -11.61 0.24 22.49
N ASP A 283 -12.56 0.17 23.42
CA ASP A 283 -13.92 -0.34 23.17
C ASP A 283 -14.67 0.53 22.16
N GLU A 284 -14.57 1.86 22.25
CA GLU A 284 -15.16 2.79 21.28
C GLU A 284 -14.62 2.57 19.87
N TYR A 285 -13.30 2.47 19.74
CA TYR A 285 -12.67 2.22 18.45
C TYR A 285 -13.04 0.84 17.90
N MET A 286 -12.98 -0.21 18.73
CA MET A 286 -13.43 -1.55 18.37
C MET A 286 -14.90 -1.59 17.92
N ASN A 287 -15.78 -0.88 18.63
CA ASN A 287 -17.19 -0.77 18.28
C ASN A 287 -17.38 -0.03 16.95
N TYR A 288 -16.60 1.01 16.69
CA TYR A 288 -16.56 1.67 15.38
C TYR A 288 -16.16 0.67 14.28
N VAL A 289 -15.09 -0.11 14.51
CA VAL A 289 -14.62 -1.11 13.55
C VAL A 289 -15.71 -2.15 13.24
N ASP A 290 -16.41 -2.63 14.26
CA ASP A 290 -17.49 -3.61 14.08
C ASP A 290 -18.72 -3.02 13.35
N ARG A 291 -19.10 -1.78 13.65
CA ARG A 291 -20.19 -1.08 12.94
C ARG A 291 -19.87 -0.92 11.46
N GLU A 292 -18.68 -0.44 11.13
CA GLU A 292 -18.28 -0.27 9.74
C GLU A 292 -18.13 -1.60 9.00
N ARG A 293 -17.71 -2.66 9.69
CA ARG A 293 -17.71 -4.03 9.15
C ARG A 293 -19.12 -4.47 8.74
N LYS A 294 -20.10 -4.31 9.64
CA LYS A 294 -21.50 -4.65 9.37
C LYS A 294 -22.08 -3.82 8.24
N ARG A 295 -21.88 -2.49 8.27
CA ARG A 295 -22.32 -1.57 7.22
C ARG A 295 -21.78 -1.95 5.84
N LYS A 296 -20.49 -2.31 5.75
CA LYS A 296 -19.88 -2.76 4.49
C LYS A 296 -20.42 -4.10 4.01
N ALA A 297 -20.70 -5.03 4.91
CA ALA A 297 -21.32 -6.31 4.56
C ALA A 297 -22.74 -6.11 4.00
N GLU A 298 -23.55 -5.28 4.66
CA GLU A 298 -24.90 -4.92 4.22
C GLU A 298 -24.88 -4.21 2.86
N LEU A 299 -24.01 -3.20 2.71
CA LEU A 299 -23.87 -2.48 1.45
C LEU A 299 -23.44 -3.42 0.31
N LYS A 300 -22.56 -4.38 0.57
CA LYS A 300 -22.15 -5.37 -0.43
C LYS A 300 -23.33 -6.24 -0.88
N VAL A 301 -24.17 -6.70 0.05
CA VAL A 301 -25.38 -7.46 -0.26
C VAL A 301 -26.37 -6.60 -1.06
N ALA A 302 -26.59 -5.35 -0.64
CA ALA A 302 -27.48 -4.41 -1.34
C ALA A 302 -27.00 -4.11 -2.78
N VAL A 303 -25.71 -3.86 -2.97
CA VAL A 303 -25.11 -3.64 -4.29
C VAL A 303 -25.24 -4.89 -5.15
N GLN A 304 -24.99 -6.08 -4.60
CA GLN A 304 -25.14 -7.34 -5.34
C GLN A 304 -26.59 -7.56 -5.79
N ALA A 305 -27.56 -7.39 -4.89
CA ALA A 305 -28.98 -7.51 -5.21
C ALA A 305 -29.43 -6.47 -6.25
N PHE A 306 -28.92 -5.24 -6.18
CA PHE A 306 -29.16 -4.21 -7.18
C PHE A 306 -28.60 -4.62 -8.55
N LEU A 307 -27.34 -5.09 -8.62
CA LEU A 307 -26.72 -5.54 -9.87
C LEU A 307 -27.47 -6.70 -10.52
N GLU A 308 -27.94 -7.66 -9.72
CA GLU A 308 -28.77 -8.79 -10.19
C GLU A 308 -30.12 -8.28 -10.73
N GLY A 309 -30.84 -7.46 -9.96
CA GLY A 309 -32.13 -6.91 -10.39
C GLY A 309 -32.04 -5.98 -11.60
N VAL A 310 -30.89 -5.33 -11.79
CA VAL A 310 -30.61 -4.47 -12.94
C VAL A 310 -30.22 -5.31 -14.18
N SER A 311 -29.40 -6.35 -14.02
CA SER A 311 -29.04 -7.29 -15.09
C SER A 311 -30.25 -8.04 -15.66
N GLU A 312 -31.30 -8.25 -14.86
CA GLU A 312 -32.53 -8.92 -15.31
C GLU A 312 -33.50 -7.99 -16.05
N ARG A 313 -33.38 -6.67 -15.91
CA ARG A 313 -34.44 -5.71 -16.29
C ARG A 313 -34.01 -4.56 -17.18
N HIS A 314 -32.71 -4.36 -17.43
CA HIS A 314 -32.20 -3.13 -18.04
C HIS A 314 -31.09 -3.36 -19.06
N THR A 315 -30.99 -2.47 -20.05
CA THR A 315 -29.86 -2.40 -20.98
C THR A 315 -28.63 -1.75 -20.30
N THR A 316 -27.41 -2.03 -20.77
CA THR A 316 -26.15 -1.52 -20.17
C THR A 316 -26.15 0.00 -19.94
N ARG A 317 -26.85 0.77 -20.78
CA ARG A 317 -26.94 2.24 -20.69
C ARG A 317 -27.82 2.72 -19.54
N GLU A 318 -28.87 1.97 -19.21
CA GLU A 318 -29.80 2.28 -18.12
C GLU A 318 -29.17 1.96 -16.76
N VAL A 319 -28.39 0.87 -16.68
CA VAL A 319 -27.58 0.51 -15.51
C VAL A 319 -26.64 1.65 -15.11
N VAL A 320 -25.91 2.21 -16.08
CA VAL A 320 -24.92 3.27 -15.82
C VAL A 320 -25.59 4.53 -15.26
N LYS A 321 -26.74 4.94 -15.82
CA LYS A 321 -27.47 6.12 -15.34
C LYS A 321 -27.98 5.97 -13.91
N GLU A 322 -28.50 4.79 -13.58
CA GLU A 322 -29.03 4.54 -12.24
C GLU A 322 -27.91 4.49 -11.19
N VAL A 323 -26.79 3.83 -11.51
CA VAL A 323 -25.60 3.82 -10.65
C VAL A 323 -25.04 5.23 -10.45
N GLU A 324 -24.94 6.03 -11.51
CA GLU A 324 -24.48 7.43 -11.41
C GLU A 324 -25.41 8.29 -10.53
N SER A 325 -26.72 8.07 -10.62
CA SER A 325 -27.73 8.76 -9.79
C SER A 325 -27.55 8.40 -8.30
N GLN A 326 -27.42 7.11 -7.99
CA GLN A 326 -27.21 6.61 -6.63
C GLN A 326 -25.87 7.09 -6.02
N LEU A 327 -24.79 7.09 -6.81
CA LEU A 327 -23.49 7.62 -6.35
C LEU A 327 -23.54 9.12 -6.06
N ARG A 328 -24.29 9.90 -6.85
CA ARG A 328 -24.52 11.33 -6.57
C ARG A 328 -25.33 11.53 -5.29
N LEU A 329 -26.36 10.71 -5.07
CA LEU A 329 -27.19 10.78 -3.86
C LEU A 329 -26.37 10.45 -2.59
N ASN A 330 -25.55 9.40 -2.64
CA ASN A 330 -24.69 9.01 -1.53
C ASN A 330 -23.61 10.07 -1.20
N ARG A 331 -23.00 10.69 -2.21
CA ARG A 331 -22.07 11.82 -1.99
C ARG A 331 -22.76 13.03 -1.37
N ALA A 332 -23.99 13.33 -1.76
CA ALA A 332 -24.77 14.44 -1.21
C ALA A 332 -25.19 14.20 0.25
N LEU A 333 -25.45 12.95 0.63
CA LEU A 333 -25.69 12.55 2.02
C LEU A 333 -24.42 12.66 2.88
N HIS A 334 -23.27 12.28 2.33
CA HIS A 334 -21.98 12.34 3.03
C HIS A 334 -21.49 13.78 3.29
N ASN A 335 -21.92 14.76 2.49
CA ASN A 335 -21.58 16.19 2.69
C ASN A 335 -22.57 16.94 3.60
N LYS A 336 -23.62 16.26 4.09
CA LYS A 336 -24.66 16.84 4.97
C LYS A 336 -24.57 16.36 6.42
N MET A 337 -23.77 15.33 6.67
CA MET A 337 -23.34 14.89 8.00
C MET A 337 -21.96 15.46 8.26
#